data_AF-A0A7S0VB23-F1
#
_entry.id   AF-A0A7S0VB23-F1
#
_cell.length_a   1.000
_cell.length_b   1.000
_cell.length_c   1.000
_cell.angle_alpha   90.00
_cell.angle_beta   90.00
_cell.angle_gamma   90.00
#
_symmetry.space_group_name_H-M   'P 1'
#
loop_
_entity.id
_entity.type
_entity.pdbx_description
1 polymer ?
#
loop_
_entity_poly.entity_id
_entity_poly.type
_entity_poly.pdbx_seq_one_letter_code
_entity_poly.pdbx_strand_id
1 'polypeptide(L)'
;ASGVGEDGGSLVRPFTVHPRIRAVVLIPEFEVETEKARKVLPMSYSRADAVFNVQRAGLLPLALSCGSLDIGLIRECMKDRLHQQYRAPLIPGLVECLALPQTCGNPHLIATALSGAGPTILSLGTGDLKAIGGLMSGCMERKGVKSRVLVLPFASKGATVKWSMW
;
A
#
# COMPACT_ATOMS: atom_id res chain seq x y z
N ALA A 1 3.01 -11.53 7.31
CA ALA A 1 4.31 -10.91 7.60
C ALA A 1 5.40 -11.86 7.11
N SER A 2 6.51 -11.31 6.63
CA SER A 2 7.65 -12.10 6.17
C SER A 2 8.96 -11.44 6.57
N GLY A 3 10.03 -12.23 6.67
CA GLY A 3 11.39 -11.79 6.95
C GLY A 3 12.39 -12.79 6.39
N VAL A 4 13.68 -12.50 6.57
CA VAL A 4 14.79 -13.38 6.17
C VAL A 4 15.48 -13.87 7.44
N GLY A 5 15.66 -15.17 7.57
CA GLY A 5 16.39 -15.81 8.67
C GLY A 5 17.90 -15.61 8.53
N GLU A 6 18.65 -15.86 9.61
CA GLU A 6 20.12 -15.77 9.59
C GLU A 6 20.76 -16.75 8.59
N ASP A 7 20.07 -17.86 8.31
CA ASP A 7 20.43 -18.86 7.30
C ASP A 7 20.09 -18.44 5.85
N GLY A 8 19.53 -17.23 5.66
CA GLY A 8 19.01 -16.77 4.38
C GLY A 8 17.65 -17.36 4.00
N GLY A 9 17.06 -18.19 4.88
CA GLY A 9 15.74 -18.78 4.69
C GLY A 9 14.62 -17.74 4.77
N SER A 10 13.47 -18.04 4.16
CA SER A 10 12.29 -17.18 4.29
C SER A 10 11.52 -17.52 5.55
N LEU A 11 11.30 -16.52 6.40
CA LEU A 11 10.39 -16.60 7.54
C LEU A 11 9.04 -16.03 7.11
N VAL A 12 7.95 -16.80 7.23
CA VAL A 12 6.62 -16.36 6.82
C VAL A 12 5.60 -16.69 7.89
N ARG A 13 4.78 -15.69 8.25
CA ARG A 13 3.63 -15.84 9.14
C ARG A 13 2.38 -15.24 8.49
N PRO A 14 1.35 -16.04 8.16
CA PRO A 14 0.07 -15.50 7.72
C PRO A 14 -0.63 -14.79 8.87
N PHE A 15 -1.43 -13.79 8.53
CA PHE A 15 -2.35 -13.13 9.45
C PHE A 15 -3.61 -12.75 8.68
N THR A 16 -4.73 -12.66 9.41
CA THR A 16 -6.01 -12.25 8.83
C THR A 16 -6.12 -10.74 8.92
N VAL A 17 -6.55 -10.11 7.84
CA VAL A 17 -6.92 -8.69 7.86
C VAL A 17 -8.36 -8.56 8.35
N HIS A 18 -8.62 -7.55 9.18
CA HIS A 18 -9.95 -7.27 9.72
C HIS A 18 -10.99 -7.21 8.58
N PRO A 19 -12.12 -7.93 8.68
CA PRO A 19 -13.03 -8.19 7.56
C PRO A 19 -13.68 -6.93 6.97
N ARG A 20 -13.77 -5.85 7.75
CA ARG A 20 -14.26 -4.54 7.27
C ARG A 20 -13.27 -3.81 6.36
N ILE A 21 -12.00 -4.20 6.31
CA ILE A 21 -10.98 -3.52 5.50
C ILE A 21 -10.98 -4.12 4.08
N ARG A 22 -11.00 -3.26 3.08
CA ARG A 22 -10.90 -3.61 1.66
C ARG A 22 -9.81 -2.80 0.98
N ALA A 23 -9.24 -3.37 -0.07
CA ALA A 23 -8.23 -2.74 -0.91
C ALA A 23 -8.87 -2.10 -2.15
N VAL A 24 -8.57 -0.83 -2.38
CA VAL A 24 -8.84 -0.12 -3.64
C VAL A 24 -7.50 0.09 -4.33
N VAL A 25 -7.34 -0.47 -5.52
CA VAL A 25 -6.09 -0.52 -6.27
C VAL A 25 -6.23 0.32 -7.52
N LEU A 26 -5.47 1.41 -7.60
CA LEU A 26 -5.37 2.27 -8.77
C LEU A 26 -4.14 1.87 -9.57
N ILE A 27 -4.35 1.57 -10.85
CA ILE A 27 -3.33 1.12 -11.79
C ILE A 27 -3.23 2.17 -12.90
N PRO A 28 -2.21 3.05 -12.86
CA PRO A 28 -1.96 4.01 -13.94
C PRO A 28 -1.57 3.31 -15.25
N GLU A 29 -1.90 3.93 -16.39
CA GLU A 29 -1.54 3.44 -17.74
C GLU A 29 -0.12 3.86 -18.15
N PHE A 30 0.86 3.57 -17.27
CA PHE A 30 2.28 3.70 -17.57
C PHE A 30 3.08 2.76 -16.69
N GLU A 31 4.36 2.62 -16.97
CA GLU A 31 5.26 1.74 -16.22
C GLU A 31 6.42 2.52 -15.60
N VAL A 32 6.87 2.04 -14.45
CA VAL A 32 8.11 2.47 -13.82
C VAL A 32 8.99 1.25 -13.71
N GLU A 33 10.16 1.30 -14.34
CA GLU A 33 11.16 0.23 -14.23
C GLU A 33 11.53 0.01 -12.75
N THR A 34 11.49 -1.24 -12.31
CA THR A 34 11.83 -1.59 -10.92
C THR A 34 13.26 -1.17 -10.57
N GLU A 35 14.18 -1.22 -11.53
CA GLU A 35 15.55 -0.74 -11.37
C GLU A 35 15.60 0.77 -11.09
N LYS A 36 14.87 1.57 -11.88
CA LYS A 36 14.76 3.02 -11.67
C LYS A 36 14.15 3.36 -10.31
N ALA A 37 13.10 2.63 -9.90
CA ALA A 37 12.47 2.79 -8.59
C ALA A 37 13.37 2.40 -7.40
N ARG A 38 14.39 1.56 -7.63
CA ARG A 38 15.43 1.24 -6.63
C ARG A 38 16.55 2.28 -6.63
N LYS A 39 16.97 2.76 -7.80
CA LYS A 39 18.04 3.77 -7.96
C LYS A 39 17.75 5.12 -7.30
N VAL A 40 16.48 5.49 -7.15
CA VAL A 40 16.09 6.75 -6.47
C VAL A 40 16.20 6.68 -4.94
N LEU A 41 16.38 5.49 -4.36
CA LEU A 41 16.53 5.35 -2.92
C LEU A 41 17.94 5.77 -2.48
N PRO A 42 18.08 6.48 -1.35
CA PRO A 42 19.40 6.84 -0.83
C PRO A 42 20.17 5.59 -0.38
N MET A 43 21.49 5.68 -0.40
CA MET A 43 22.37 4.60 0.10
C MET A 43 22.29 4.41 1.61
N SER A 44 21.83 5.42 2.36
CA SER A 44 21.73 5.39 3.82
C SER A 44 20.55 6.24 4.29
N TYR A 45 19.99 5.87 5.45
CA TYR A 45 18.93 6.61 6.12
C TYR A 45 19.37 7.10 7.49
N SER A 46 18.70 8.13 7.99
CA SER A 46 18.89 8.55 9.38
C SER A 46 18.42 7.44 10.32
N ARG A 47 19.04 7.34 11.50
CA ARG A 47 18.57 6.43 12.57
C ARG A 47 17.10 6.70 12.90
N ALA A 48 16.69 7.96 12.92
CA ALA A 48 15.33 8.37 13.24
C ALA A 48 14.31 7.81 12.23
N ASP A 49 14.60 7.87 10.93
CA ASP A 49 13.70 7.37 9.90
C ASP A 49 13.68 5.84 9.85
N ALA A 50 14.83 5.19 10.06
CA ALA A 50 14.90 3.74 10.18
C ALA A 50 14.05 3.24 11.36
N VAL A 51 14.21 3.84 12.55
CA VAL A 51 13.40 3.51 13.74
C VAL A 51 11.92 3.78 13.50
N PHE A 52 11.59 4.94 12.91
CA PHE A 52 10.21 5.32 12.58
C PHE A 52 9.51 4.24 11.72
N ASN A 53 10.18 3.76 10.68
CA ASN A 53 9.63 2.76 9.78
C ASN A 53 9.59 1.35 10.38
N VAL A 54 10.63 0.93 11.11
CA VAL A 54 10.67 -0.40 11.75
C VAL A 54 9.54 -0.57 12.77
N GLN A 55 9.28 0.45 13.59
CA GLN A 55 8.17 0.44 14.55
C GLN A 55 6.81 0.26 13.85
N ARG A 56 6.58 0.97 12.74
CA ARG A 56 5.33 0.91 11.98
C ARG A 56 5.18 -0.40 11.24
N ALA A 57 6.25 -0.91 10.64
CA ALA A 57 6.27 -2.22 9.99
C ALA A 57 5.98 -3.36 10.98
N GLY A 58 6.49 -3.26 12.22
CA GLY A 58 6.20 -4.22 13.29
C GLY A 58 4.76 -4.16 13.80
N LEU A 59 4.18 -2.97 13.90
CA LEU A 59 2.81 -2.77 14.40
C LEU A 59 1.73 -3.01 13.34
N LEU A 60 2.01 -2.77 12.05
CA LEU A 60 1.01 -2.81 10.99
C LEU A 60 0.25 -4.16 10.92
N PRO A 61 0.89 -5.34 11.00
CA PRO A 61 0.16 -6.61 11.01
C PRO A 61 -0.83 -6.71 12.16
N LEU A 62 -0.43 -6.27 13.37
CA LEU A 62 -1.29 -6.27 14.55
C LEU A 62 -2.46 -5.29 14.40
N ALA A 63 -2.20 -4.09 13.89
CA ALA A 63 -3.22 -3.09 13.62
C ALA A 63 -4.25 -3.58 12.58
N LEU A 64 -3.80 -4.32 11.56
CA LEU A 64 -4.67 -4.91 10.54
C LEU A 64 -5.43 -6.14 11.03
N SER A 65 -4.89 -6.90 11.99
CA SER A 65 -5.49 -8.18 12.44
C SER A 65 -6.26 -8.08 13.76
N CYS A 66 -6.23 -6.94 14.45
CA CYS A 66 -6.91 -6.77 15.72
C CYS A 66 -8.42 -6.96 15.58
N GLY A 67 -9.08 -7.51 16.61
CA GLY A 67 -10.53 -7.69 16.62
C GLY A 67 -11.30 -6.36 16.69
N SER A 68 -10.70 -5.32 17.28
CA SER A 68 -11.20 -3.95 17.20
C SER A 68 -10.52 -3.19 16.06
N LEU A 69 -11.32 -2.56 15.21
CA LEU A 69 -10.82 -1.78 14.08
C LEU A 69 -10.37 -0.38 14.56
N ASP A 70 -9.06 -0.18 14.71
CA ASP A 70 -8.47 1.13 14.98
C ASP A 70 -7.95 1.78 13.69
N ILE A 71 -8.80 2.63 13.10
CA ILE A 71 -8.50 3.37 11.86
C ILE A 71 -7.29 4.31 12.05
N GLY A 72 -7.18 4.94 13.22
CA GLY A 72 -6.10 5.88 13.53
C GLY A 72 -4.75 5.18 13.57
N LEU A 73 -4.70 4.02 14.24
CA LEU A 73 -3.49 3.20 14.33
C LEU A 73 -3.07 2.67 12.96
N ILE A 74 -3.99 2.14 12.15
CA ILE A 74 -3.66 1.65 10.79
C ILE A 74 -3.10 2.80 9.95
N ARG A 75 -3.74 3.98 10.00
CA ARG A 75 -3.27 5.17 9.28
C ARG A 75 -1.87 5.58 9.70
N GLU A 76 -1.56 5.54 10.99
CA GLU A 76 -0.21 5.84 11.51
C GLU A 76 0.81 4.79 11.05
N CYS A 77 0.45 3.50 11.10
CA CYS A 77 1.31 2.39 10.71
C CYS A 77 1.60 2.32 9.21
N MET A 78 0.79 2.96 8.37
CA MET A 78 1.01 3.03 6.92
C MET A 78 1.88 4.20 6.47
N LYS A 79 2.37 5.05 7.38
CA LYS A 79 3.34 6.10 7.04
C LYS A 79 4.70 5.50 6.72
N ASP A 80 5.32 5.99 5.64
CA ASP A 80 6.61 5.52 5.15
C ASP A 80 7.57 6.69 4.88
N ARG A 81 8.75 6.64 5.51
CA ARG A 81 9.86 7.58 5.27
C ARG A 81 11.03 6.94 4.51
N LEU A 82 10.97 5.65 4.19
CA LEU A 82 12.09 4.97 3.54
C LEU A 82 11.94 4.94 2.01
N HIS A 83 10.72 4.86 1.47
CA HIS A 83 10.55 4.63 0.03
C HIS A 83 9.66 5.66 -0.67
N GLN A 84 8.46 5.93 -0.12
CA GLN A 84 7.42 6.69 -0.82
C GLN A 84 7.86 8.10 -1.22
N GLN A 85 8.53 8.83 -0.31
CA GLN A 85 9.00 10.20 -0.60
C GLN A 85 10.02 10.25 -1.75
N TYR A 86 10.89 9.25 -1.85
CA TYR A 86 11.94 9.18 -2.87
C TYR A 86 11.39 8.68 -4.21
N ARG A 87 10.33 7.86 -4.19
CA ARG A 87 9.67 7.35 -5.41
C ARG A 87 8.59 8.28 -5.95
N ALA A 88 8.06 9.20 -5.14
CA ALA A 88 7.02 10.13 -5.55
C ALA A 88 7.33 10.92 -6.84
N PRO A 89 8.56 11.41 -7.09
CA PRO A 89 8.88 12.10 -8.34
C PRO A 89 8.74 11.23 -9.60
N LEU A 90 8.74 9.90 -9.48
CA LEU A 90 8.60 8.98 -10.61
C LEU A 90 7.14 8.76 -11.02
N ILE A 91 6.18 9.16 -10.19
CA ILE A 91 4.77 8.78 -10.33
C ILE A 91 3.92 10.06 -10.22
N PRO A 92 3.48 10.63 -11.36
CA PRO A 92 2.59 11.77 -11.34
C PRO A 92 1.34 11.47 -10.51
N GLY A 93 0.95 12.39 -9.62
CA GLY A 93 -0.26 12.25 -8.81
C GLY A 93 -0.07 11.44 -7.51
N LEU A 94 1.10 10.82 -7.29
CA LEU A 94 1.33 10.03 -6.08
C LEU A 94 1.25 10.89 -4.81
N VAL A 95 1.86 12.08 -4.81
CA VAL A 95 1.85 12.98 -3.64
C VAL A 95 0.42 13.34 -3.26
N GLU A 96 -0.41 13.68 -4.24
CA GLU A 96 -1.82 13.98 -4.04
C GLU A 96 -2.61 12.75 -3.54
N CYS A 97 -2.37 11.56 -4.10
CA CYS A 97 -2.96 10.32 -3.60
C CYS A 97 -2.59 10.01 -2.14
N LEU A 98 -1.32 10.17 -1.78
CA LEU A 98 -0.82 9.91 -0.42
C LEU A 98 -1.41 10.88 0.61
N ALA A 99 -1.80 12.09 0.20
CA ALA A 99 -2.43 13.10 1.04
C ALA A 99 -3.95 12.93 1.17
N LEU A 100 -4.60 12.08 0.35
CA LEU A 100 -6.07 11.91 0.38
C LEU A 100 -6.63 11.55 1.77
N PRO A 101 -6.02 10.63 2.56
CA PRO A 101 -6.56 10.25 3.86
C PRO A 101 -6.70 11.43 4.85
N GLN A 102 -5.97 12.52 4.63
CA GLN A 102 -6.00 13.73 5.46
C GLN A 102 -6.81 14.87 4.82
N THR A 103 -6.96 14.88 3.50
CA THR A 103 -7.44 16.05 2.74
C THR A 103 -8.82 15.88 2.12
N CYS A 104 -9.26 14.65 1.83
CA CYS A 104 -10.50 14.44 1.05
C CYS A 104 -11.79 14.44 1.89
N GLY A 105 -11.69 14.38 3.22
CA GLY A 105 -12.85 14.32 4.12
C GLY A 105 -13.65 13.01 4.08
N ASN A 106 -13.23 12.00 3.30
CA ASN A 106 -13.92 10.71 3.27
C ASN A 106 -13.56 9.87 4.51
N PRO A 107 -14.51 9.58 5.42
CA PRO A 107 -14.23 8.87 6.67
C PRO A 107 -13.92 7.37 6.44
N HIS A 108 -14.27 6.84 5.27
CA HIS A 108 -14.00 5.45 4.93
C HIS A 108 -12.58 5.22 4.42
N LEU A 109 -11.88 6.26 3.95
CA LEU A 109 -10.49 6.17 3.51
C LEU A 109 -9.55 6.13 4.73
N ILE A 110 -8.93 4.98 4.96
CA ILE A 110 -8.02 4.78 6.08
C ILE A 110 -6.64 5.35 5.74
N ALA A 111 -6.02 4.85 4.68
CA ALA A 111 -4.66 5.18 4.29
C ALA A 111 -4.40 4.83 2.83
N THR A 112 -3.42 5.50 2.23
CA THR A 112 -2.96 5.30 0.86
C THR A 112 -1.46 5.03 0.88
N ALA A 113 -1.00 4.07 0.09
CA ALA A 113 0.39 3.72 -0.04
C ALA A 113 0.76 3.37 -1.49
N LEU A 114 2.04 3.49 -1.80
CA LEU A 114 2.57 2.94 -3.05
C LEU A 114 2.54 1.41 -2.99
N SER A 115 2.02 0.76 -4.03
CA SER A 115 2.03 -0.70 -4.13
C SER A 115 3.37 -1.17 -4.72
N GLY A 116 4.25 -1.69 -3.86
CA GLY A 116 5.57 -2.17 -4.26
C GLY A 116 6.46 -1.06 -4.82
N ALA A 117 7.03 -1.28 -6.00
CA ALA A 117 7.84 -0.27 -6.71
C ALA A 117 7.00 0.82 -7.39
N GLY A 118 5.69 0.61 -7.54
CA GLY A 118 4.82 1.44 -8.37
C GLY A 118 4.77 1.02 -9.84
N PRO A 119 3.98 1.74 -10.67
CA PRO A 119 3.25 2.96 -10.34
C PRO A 119 1.87 2.71 -9.70
N THR A 120 1.50 1.46 -9.47
CA THR A 120 0.23 1.10 -8.81
C THR A 120 0.16 1.70 -7.39
N ILE A 121 -1.00 2.22 -7.03
CA ILE A 121 -1.30 2.79 -5.71
C ILE A 121 -2.39 1.97 -5.05
N LEU A 122 -2.22 1.70 -3.75
CA LEU A 122 -3.17 0.99 -2.91
C LEU A 122 -3.77 1.95 -1.88
N SER A 123 -5.09 1.95 -1.75
CA SER A 123 -5.79 2.54 -0.62
C SER A 123 -6.52 1.47 0.19
N LEU A 124 -6.49 1.61 1.51
CA LEU A 124 -7.32 0.83 2.42
C LEU A 124 -8.57 1.62 2.78
N GLY A 125 -9.73 0.96 2.68
CA GLY A 125 -11.00 1.57 3.06
C GLY A 125 -11.95 0.64 3.78
N THR A 126 -12.91 1.21 4.48
CA THR A 126 -13.93 0.47 5.25
C THR A 126 -15.32 0.46 4.60
N GLY A 127 -15.49 1.24 3.53
CA GLY A 127 -16.74 1.53 2.87
C GLY A 127 -16.51 2.49 1.71
N ASP A 128 -17.56 2.82 0.96
CA ASP A 128 -17.54 3.82 -0.11
C ASP A 128 -16.36 3.64 -1.11
N LEU A 129 -16.06 2.39 -1.44
CA LEU A 129 -14.85 2.00 -2.17
C LEU A 129 -14.81 2.58 -3.59
N LYS A 130 -16.00 2.84 -4.18
CA LYS A 130 -16.13 3.47 -5.49
C LYS A 130 -15.73 4.96 -5.43
N ALA A 131 -16.16 5.70 -4.41
CA ALA A 131 -15.75 7.10 -4.27
C ALA A 131 -14.26 7.21 -3.93
N ILE A 132 -13.72 6.31 -3.10
CA ILE A 132 -12.26 6.22 -2.87
C ILE A 132 -11.53 6.03 -4.20
N GLY A 133 -12.01 5.11 -5.05
CA GLY A 133 -11.48 4.92 -6.39
C GLY A 133 -11.51 6.19 -7.24
N GLY A 134 -12.65 6.90 -7.27
CA GLY A 134 -12.79 8.17 -7.99
C GLY A 134 -11.84 9.25 -7.48
N LEU A 135 -11.65 9.37 -6.17
CA LEU A 135 -10.69 10.30 -5.56
C LEU A 135 -9.26 10.00 -6.02
N MET A 136 -8.86 8.72 -6.04
CA MET A 136 -7.55 8.29 -6.50
C MET A 136 -7.35 8.56 -8.00
N SER A 137 -8.33 8.22 -8.85
CA SER A 137 -8.28 8.49 -10.29
C SER A 137 -8.20 9.98 -10.58
N GLY A 138 -8.95 10.81 -9.85
CA GLY A 138 -8.88 12.26 -10.00
C GLY A 138 -7.48 12.84 -9.74
N CYS A 139 -6.68 12.25 -8.83
CA CYS A 139 -5.29 12.66 -8.63
C CYS A 139 -4.41 12.41 -9.87
N MET A 140 -4.64 11.30 -10.58
CA MET A 140 -3.94 10.96 -11.81
C MET A 140 -4.39 11.81 -13.00
N GLU A 141 -5.71 11.98 -13.14
CA GLU A 141 -6.32 12.74 -14.23
C GLU A 141 -5.85 14.19 -14.25
N ARG A 142 -5.71 14.84 -13.08
CA ARG A 142 -5.14 16.19 -12.96
C ARG A 142 -3.68 16.30 -13.44
N LYS A 143 -2.99 15.17 -13.59
CA LYS A 143 -1.63 15.09 -14.15
C LYS A 143 -1.63 14.56 -15.60
N GLY A 144 -2.79 14.42 -16.22
CA GLY A 144 -2.92 13.87 -17.58
C GLY A 144 -2.67 12.37 -17.68
N VAL A 145 -2.71 11.63 -16.56
CA VAL A 145 -2.45 10.20 -16.51
C VAL A 145 -3.78 9.44 -16.46
N LYS A 146 -4.01 8.57 -17.46
CA LYS A 146 -5.12 7.61 -17.43
C LYS A 146 -4.84 6.52 -16.40
N SER A 147 -5.90 6.02 -15.78
CA SER A 147 -5.80 4.95 -14.78
C SER A 147 -7.06 4.10 -14.74
N ARG A 148 -6.92 2.86 -14.28
CA ARG A 148 -8.05 1.99 -13.92
C ARG A 148 -8.05 1.70 -12.42
N VAL A 149 -9.23 1.48 -11.86
CA VAL A 149 -9.39 1.15 -10.43
C VAL A 149 -10.03 -0.21 -10.26
N LEU A 150 -9.49 -1.00 -9.33
CA LEU A 150 -10.01 -2.30 -8.93
C LEU A 150 -10.30 -2.30 -7.43
N VAL A 151 -11.44 -2.88 -7.03
CA VAL A 151 -11.74 -3.15 -5.62
C VAL A 151 -11.52 -4.63 -5.36
N LEU A 152 -10.48 -4.96 -4.59
CA LEU A 152 -10.02 -6.35 -4.42
C LEU A 152 -10.24 -6.84 -2.98
N PRO A 153 -10.62 -8.11 -2.79
CA PRO A 153 -10.49 -8.77 -1.49
C PRO A 153 -9.01 -9.11 -1.21
N PHE A 154 -8.67 -9.31 0.05
CA PHE A 154 -7.38 -9.91 0.41
C PHE A 154 -7.42 -11.42 0.13
N ALA A 155 -6.40 -11.91 -0.58
CA ALA A 155 -6.30 -13.34 -0.86
C ALA A 155 -6.07 -14.13 0.43
N SER A 156 -6.87 -15.17 0.66
CA SER A 156 -6.74 -16.09 1.80
C SER A 156 -5.94 -17.36 1.48
N LYS A 157 -5.64 -17.58 0.19
CA LYS A 157 -4.83 -18.67 -0.32
C LYS A 157 -3.76 -18.11 -1.25
N GLY A 158 -2.58 -18.72 -1.23
CA GLY A 158 -1.52 -18.45 -2.19
C GLY A 158 -1.80 -19.10 -3.55
N ALA A 159 -0.73 -19.40 -4.29
CA ALA A 159 -0.84 -20.16 -5.53
C ALA A 159 -1.49 -21.53 -5.28
N THR A 160 -2.45 -21.90 -6.13
CA THR A 160 -3.13 -23.21 -6.08
C THR A 160 -3.08 -23.85 -7.46
N VAL A 161 -2.90 -25.17 -7.51
CA VAL A 161 -2.97 -25.95 -8.75
C VAL A 161 -4.32 -26.63 -8.80
N LYS A 162 -5.07 -26.41 -9.88
CA LYS A 162 -6.31 -27.15 -10.16
C LYS A 162 -6.03 -28.11 -11.29
N TRP A 163 -6.27 -29.39 -11.05
CA TRP A 163 -6.22 -30.43 -12.07
C TRP A 163 -7.66 -30.77 -12.47
N SER A 164 -7.97 -30.76 -13.76
CA SER A 164 -9.19 -31.36 -14.29
C SER A 164 -8.85 -32.77 -14.78
N MET A 165 -9.57 -33.77 -14.29
CA MET A 165 -9.57 -35.09 -14.92
C MET A 165 -10.31 -34.97 -16.27
N TRP A 166 -9.70 -35.55 -17.30
CA TRP A 166 -10.26 -35.65 -18.65
C TRP A 166 -11.47 -36.57 -18.69
#